data_AF-A3TH62-F1
#
_entry.id   AF-A3TH62-F1
#
_cell.length_a   1.000
_cell.length_b   1.000
_cell.length_c   1.000
_cell.angle_alpha   90.00
_cell.angle_beta   90.00
_cell.angle_gamma   90.00
#
_symmetry.space_group_name_H-M   'P 1'
#
loop_
_entity.id
_entity.type
_entity.pdbx_description
1 polymer ?
#
loop_
_entity_poly.entity_id
_entity_poly.type
_entity_poly.pdbx_seq_one_letter_code
_entity_poly.pdbx_strand_id
1 'polypeptide(L)'
;MKISMRRSSGAALALTGLLALGACGSSEGTADSSASQAKGDTVDAGDLAGRMVAAMEKAGSGTMTMDTGGEKASGDFKYVDGKLQQHTKVPVEGSEMEIISVGEFVYLKGLPGQAKPWVKIDPKASDPVSQMFKGIAEGGISDPTKMAENLKGTKATLKSKDGGNSTYEFTVDSAKALGTTATPAPSPSASAQALTMTYVLDKDDRPVTISTKVADQSIKVTYSDWGKKVDITEPPADQVGPMSFPSS
;
A
#
# COMPACT_ATOMS: atom_id res chain seq x y z
N MET A 1 6.09 55.13 -40.31
CA MET A 1 6.53 56.26 -39.45
C MET A 1 6.76 55.70 -38.06
N LYS A 2 7.97 55.18 -37.81
CA LYS A 2 9.14 55.80 -37.14
C LYS A 2 9.16 55.56 -35.60
N ILE A 3 10.06 54.64 -35.20
CA ILE A 3 11.09 54.73 -34.13
C ILE A 3 10.53 54.82 -32.67
N SER A 4 10.94 54.03 -31.67
CA SER A 4 12.32 53.85 -31.20
C SER A 4 12.54 52.66 -30.27
N MET A 5 13.69 52.03 -30.49
CA MET A 5 14.48 51.19 -29.60
C MET A 5 15.11 52.04 -28.47
N ARG A 6 15.35 51.47 -27.28
CA ARG A 6 16.43 51.92 -26.36
C ARG A 6 17.16 50.72 -25.77
N ARG A 7 18.43 50.62 -26.14
CA ARG A 7 19.53 49.85 -25.54
C ARG A 7 20.24 50.73 -24.48
N SER A 8 20.82 50.09 -23.46
CA SER A 8 22.06 50.49 -22.75
C SER A 8 22.25 49.53 -21.56
N SER A 9 23.21 48.59 -21.46
CA SER A 9 24.69 48.61 -21.54
C SER A 9 25.41 49.02 -20.24
N GLY A 10 26.32 48.13 -19.78
CA GLY A 10 27.50 48.39 -18.91
C GLY A 10 27.26 48.15 -17.40
N ALA A 11 28.16 47.58 -16.58
CA ALA A 11 29.59 47.18 -16.64
C ALA A 11 29.81 46.15 -15.49
N ALA A 12 30.52 45.01 -15.61
CA ALA A 12 31.97 44.75 -15.62
C ALA A 12 32.76 45.14 -14.33
N LEU A 13 33.65 44.21 -13.89
CA LEU A 13 34.73 44.26 -12.86
C LEU A 13 34.35 43.71 -11.46
N ALA A 14 35.15 42.91 -10.74
CA ALA A 14 36.51 42.39 -10.92
C ALA A 14 36.77 41.17 -9.99
N LEU A 15 37.82 40.42 -10.32
CA LEU A 15 38.42 39.30 -9.58
C LEU A 15 38.83 39.65 -8.14
N THR A 16 38.70 38.70 -7.22
CA THR A 16 39.71 38.48 -6.16
C THR A 16 39.80 37.00 -5.82
N GLY A 17 40.96 36.41 -6.10
CA GLY A 17 41.30 35.06 -5.67
C GLY A 17 41.77 35.06 -4.21
N LEU A 18 41.32 34.08 -3.45
CA LEU A 18 41.99 33.63 -2.24
C LEU A 18 42.46 32.19 -2.44
N LEU A 19 43.78 32.04 -2.61
CA LEU A 19 44.50 30.81 -2.36
C LEU A 19 44.62 30.64 -0.85
N ALA A 20 43.89 29.69 -0.28
CA ALA A 20 44.15 29.20 1.07
C ALA A 20 44.70 27.77 0.96
N LEU A 21 46.02 27.65 1.00
CA LEU A 21 46.72 26.41 1.32
C LEU A 21 46.62 26.19 2.85
N GLY A 22 45.71 25.31 3.25
CA GLY A 22 45.54 24.85 4.63
C GLY A 22 45.73 23.34 4.70
N ALA A 23 46.87 22.95 5.28
CA ALA A 23 47.23 21.71 5.95
C ALA A 23 46.34 20.45 5.86
N CYS A 24 47.04 19.35 5.57
CA CYS A 24 46.67 17.95 5.82
C CYS A 24 46.00 17.74 7.19
N GLY A 25 44.83 17.09 7.21
CA GLY A 25 44.13 16.68 8.42
C GLY A 25 42.98 15.74 8.06
N SER A 26 43.06 14.52 8.57
CA SER A 26 42.25 13.34 8.26
C SER A 26 40.73 13.54 8.23
N SER A 27 40.11 12.81 7.29
CA SER A 27 38.82 12.12 7.39
C SER A 27 37.65 12.84 8.06
N GLU A 28 36.70 13.31 7.25
CA GLU A 28 35.32 12.79 7.21
C GLU A 28 34.56 13.59 6.16
N GLY A 29 34.73 13.19 4.90
CA GLY A 29 33.76 13.53 3.88
C GLY A 29 32.47 12.80 4.24
N THR A 30 31.44 13.55 4.63
CA THR A 30 30.06 13.08 4.51
C THR A 30 29.82 12.84 3.03
N ALA A 31 30.08 11.60 2.61
CA ALA A 31 29.63 11.09 1.35
C ALA A 31 28.10 11.05 1.43
N ASP A 32 27.46 11.96 0.72
CA ASP A 32 26.12 11.74 0.21
C ASP A 32 26.21 10.54 -0.75
N SER A 33 26.20 9.35 -0.15
CA SER A 33 26.15 8.09 -0.88
C SER A 33 24.70 7.85 -1.23
N SER A 34 24.21 8.58 -2.22
CA SER A 34 23.19 8.08 -3.13
C SER A 34 23.80 6.92 -3.94
N ALA A 35 24.20 5.85 -3.24
CA ALA A 35 24.67 4.63 -3.86
C ALA A 35 23.49 4.04 -4.61
N SER A 36 23.53 4.12 -5.94
CA SER A 36 22.53 3.49 -6.81
C SER A 36 22.50 2.00 -6.49
N GLN A 37 21.45 1.55 -5.81
CA GLN A 37 21.32 0.14 -5.41
C GLN A 37 21.49 -0.79 -6.61
N ALA A 38 22.31 -1.81 -6.44
CA ALA A 38 22.56 -2.87 -7.41
C ALA A 38 21.71 -4.11 -7.12
N LYS A 39 21.51 -4.95 -8.14
CA LYS A 39 20.86 -6.25 -7.97
C LYS A 39 21.62 -7.08 -6.93
N GLY A 40 20.88 -7.66 -5.99
CA GLY A 40 21.43 -8.40 -4.85
C GLY A 40 21.55 -7.58 -3.57
N ASP A 41 21.47 -6.25 -3.66
CA ASP A 41 21.46 -5.39 -2.47
C ASP A 41 20.24 -5.68 -1.61
N THR A 42 20.42 -5.58 -0.30
CA THR A 42 19.33 -5.76 0.67
C THR A 42 18.94 -4.44 1.31
N VAL A 43 17.64 -4.25 1.54
CA VAL A 43 17.06 -3.16 2.34
C VAL A 43 16.17 -3.73 3.43
N ASP A 44 15.82 -2.89 4.40
CA ASP A 44 14.76 -3.24 5.35
C ASP A 44 13.39 -3.21 4.65
N ALA A 45 12.62 -4.29 4.80
CA ALA A 45 11.30 -4.43 4.18
C ALA A 45 10.26 -3.51 4.82
N GLY A 46 10.42 -3.16 6.10
CA GLY A 46 9.59 -2.17 6.78
C GLY A 46 9.83 -0.77 6.25
N ASP A 47 11.09 -0.39 6.02
CA ASP A 47 11.42 0.89 5.38
C ASP A 47 10.90 0.95 3.94
N LEU A 48 11.00 -0.15 3.19
CA LEU A 48 10.45 -0.28 1.84
C LEU A 48 8.91 -0.11 1.85
N ALA A 49 8.22 -0.80 2.74
CA ALA A 49 6.78 -0.67 2.91
C ALA A 49 6.39 0.74 3.36
N GLY A 50 7.16 1.37 4.24
CA GLY A 50 6.93 2.75 4.67
C GLY A 50 7.01 3.75 3.52
N ARG A 51 8.01 3.63 2.65
CA ARG A 51 8.09 4.47 1.41
C ARG A 51 6.90 4.25 0.50
N MET A 52 6.49 3.00 0.32
CA MET A 52 5.34 2.63 -0.49
C MET A 52 4.05 3.28 0.05
N VAL A 53 3.80 3.21 1.36
CA VAL A 53 2.62 3.86 1.98
C VAL A 53 2.64 5.36 1.78
N ALA A 54 3.78 6.01 2.04
CA ALA A 54 3.92 7.46 1.82
C ALA A 54 3.70 7.85 0.35
N ALA A 55 4.15 7.02 -0.60
CA ALA A 55 3.92 7.24 -2.03
C ALA A 55 2.45 7.08 -2.42
N MET A 56 1.74 6.11 -1.84
CA MET A 56 0.30 5.91 -2.04
C MET A 56 -0.52 7.07 -1.45
N GLU A 57 -0.18 7.52 -0.24
CA GLU A 57 -0.78 8.68 0.41
C GLU A 57 -0.59 9.95 -0.43
N LYS A 58 0.64 10.17 -0.90
CA LYS A 58 0.97 11.31 -1.78
C LYS A 58 0.19 11.27 -3.10
N ALA A 59 -0.04 10.08 -3.65
CA ALA A 59 -0.85 9.93 -4.85
C ALA A 59 -2.35 10.15 -4.58
N GLY A 60 -2.79 9.99 -3.33
CA GLY A 60 -4.15 10.26 -2.85
C GLY A 60 -5.16 9.19 -3.22
N SER A 61 -5.12 8.62 -4.42
CA SER A 61 -6.10 7.63 -4.90
C SER A 61 -5.55 6.78 -6.04
N GLY A 62 -6.27 5.70 -6.38
CA GLY A 62 -5.97 4.87 -7.54
C GLY A 62 -6.93 3.70 -7.69
N THR A 63 -6.62 2.82 -8.65
CA THR A 63 -7.28 1.53 -8.86
C THR A 63 -6.41 0.44 -8.25
N MET A 64 -7.05 -0.58 -7.68
CA MET A 64 -6.43 -1.85 -7.33
C MET A 64 -7.13 -3.01 -8.04
N THR A 65 -6.37 -4.01 -8.46
CA THR A 65 -6.90 -5.28 -8.99
C THR A 65 -6.18 -6.43 -8.30
N MET A 66 -6.93 -7.33 -7.68
CA MET A 66 -6.41 -8.51 -7.00
C MET A 66 -6.71 -9.74 -7.85
N ASP A 67 -5.70 -10.56 -8.11
CA ASP A 67 -5.82 -11.86 -8.76
C ASP A 67 -5.44 -12.94 -7.75
N THR A 68 -6.38 -13.82 -7.43
CA THR A 68 -6.21 -14.96 -6.53
C THR A 68 -6.48 -16.23 -7.32
N GLY A 69 -5.43 -16.88 -7.82
CA GLY A 69 -5.57 -18.15 -8.53
C GLY A 69 -6.47 -18.12 -9.77
N GLY A 70 -6.59 -16.96 -10.45
CA GLY A 70 -7.44 -16.79 -11.63
C GLY A 70 -8.75 -16.04 -11.38
N GLU A 71 -9.17 -15.89 -10.12
CA GLU A 71 -10.29 -15.03 -9.74
C GLU A 71 -9.80 -13.59 -9.59
N LYS A 72 -10.43 -12.66 -10.32
CA LYS A 72 -10.06 -11.24 -10.31
C LYS A 72 -11.09 -10.42 -9.55
N ALA A 73 -10.64 -9.73 -8.52
CA ALA A 73 -11.35 -8.65 -7.86
C ALA A 73 -10.79 -7.31 -8.32
N SER A 74 -11.65 -6.29 -8.42
CA SER A 74 -11.24 -4.94 -8.82
C SER A 74 -11.91 -3.91 -7.93
N GLY A 75 -11.20 -2.83 -7.65
CA GLY A 75 -11.69 -1.79 -6.78
C GLY A 75 -10.87 -0.53 -6.86
N ASP A 76 -11.34 0.48 -6.14
CA ASP A 76 -10.72 1.78 -6.02
C ASP A 76 -10.31 2.03 -4.58
N PHE A 77 -9.28 2.85 -4.39
CA PHE A 77 -8.92 3.37 -3.08
C PHE A 77 -8.66 4.87 -3.11
N LYS A 78 -8.81 5.48 -1.94
CA LYS A 78 -8.33 6.83 -1.63
C LYS A 78 -7.82 6.93 -0.21
N TYR A 79 -6.90 7.84 0.01
CA TYR A 79 -6.50 8.29 1.34
C TYR A 79 -7.31 9.52 1.73
N VAL A 80 -7.90 9.47 2.91
CA VAL A 80 -8.59 10.60 3.54
C VAL A 80 -8.05 10.71 4.96
N ASP A 81 -7.44 11.85 5.29
CA ASP A 81 -6.83 12.11 6.60
C ASP A 81 -5.85 11.00 7.06
N GLY A 82 -5.01 10.53 6.13
CA GLY A 82 -4.04 9.45 6.37
C GLY A 82 -4.64 8.05 6.50
N LYS A 83 -5.95 7.90 6.26
CA LYS A 83 -6.63 6.59 6.32
C LYS A 83 -7.00 6.09 4.93
N LEU A 84 -6.73 4.82 4.69
CA LEU A 84 -7.12 4.13 3.47
C LEU A 84 -8.63 3.85 3.46
N GLN A 85 -9.32 4.40 2.47
CA GLN A 85 -10.68 4.03 2.11
C GLN A 85 -10.65 3.23 0.81
N GLN A 86 -11.51 2.23 0.69
CA GLN A 86 -11.55 1.36 -0.48
C GLN A 86 -12.97 0.93 -0.83
N HIS A 87 -13.19 0.67 -2.11
CA HIS A 87 -14.41 0.07 -2.63
C HIS A 87 -14.02 -1.00 -3.63
N THR A 88 -14.23 -2.26 -3.29
CA THR A 88 -13.79 -3.43 -4.07
C THR A 88 -14.95 -4.37 -4.34
N LYS A 89 -14.96 -4.94 -5.54
CA LYS A 89 -15.86 -6.02 -5.95
C LYS A 89 -15.08 -7.32 -6.05
N VAL A 90 -15.53 -8.33 -5.32
CA VAL A 90 -14.88 -9.65 -5.23
C VAL A 90 -15.84 -10.71 -5.77
N PRO A 91 -15.49 -11.46 -6.82
CA PRO A 91 -16.28 -12.61 -7.22
C PRO A 91 -16.19 -13.73 -6.16
N VAL A 92 -17.32 -14.33 -5.81
CA VAL A 92 -17.42 -15.45 -4.86
C VAL A 92 -18.45 -16.45 -5.38
N GLU A 93 -18.01 -17.65 -5.78
CA GLU A 93 -18.86 -18.79 -6.17
C GLU A 93 -20.05 -18.42 -7.09
N GLY A 94 -19.79 -17.64 -8.14
CA GLY A 94 -20.82 -17.22 -9.11
C GLY A 94 -21.68 -16.02 -8.68
N SER A 95 -21.38 -15.42 -7.52
CA SER A 95 -21.94 -14.16 -7.03
C SER A 95 -20.86 -13.08 -6.92
N GLU A 96 -21.25 -11.81 -6.77
CA GLU A 96 -20.32 -10.69 -6.52
C GLU A 96 -20.55 -10.15 -5.11
N MET A 97 -19.48 -10.11 -4.31
CA MET A 97 -19.45 -9.45 -3.01
C MET A 97 -18.88 -8.04 -3.18
N GLU A 98 -19.60 -7.04 -2.70
CA GLU A 98 -19.16 -5.64 -2.70
C GLU A 98 -18.64 -5.29 -1.29
N ILE A 99 -17.44 -4.70 -1.22
CA ILE A 99 -16.77 -4.33 0.02
C ILE A 99 -16.48 -2.83 -0.03
N ILE A 100 -16.98 -2.08 0.95
CA ILE A 100 -16.64 -0.67 1.14
C ILE A 100 -15.99 -0.50 2.51
N SER A 101 -14.79 0.07 2.56
CA SER A 101 -14.11 0.47 3.79
C SER A 101 -14.05 1.99 3.87
N VAL A 102 -14.68 2.56 4.90
CA VAL A 102 -14.69 4.01 5.16
C VAL A 102 -14.50 4.23 6.66
N GLY A 103 -13.47 5.01 7.02
CA GLY A 103 -13.14 5.27 8.42
C GLY A 103 -12.73 3.98 9.14
N GLU A 104 -13.44 3.63 10.22
CA GLU A 104 -13.22 2.39 10.98
C GLU A 104 -14.20 1.27 10.59
N PHE A 105 -15.11 1.54 9.65
CA PHE A 105 -16.19 0.61 9.30
C PHE A 105 -15.93 -0.08 7.98
N VAL A 106 -16.31 -1.35 7.92
CA VAL A 106 -16.37 -2.14 6.69
C VAL A 106 -17.82 -2.47 6.41
N TYR A 107 -18.25 -2.28 5.17
CA TYR A 107 -19.58 -2.60 4.69
C TYR A 107 -19.48 -3.71 3.66
N LEU A 108 -20.28 -4.76 3.84
CA LEU A 108 -20.33 -5.92 2.95
C LEU A 108 -21.70 -6.03 2.31
N LYS A 109 -21.75 -6.29 1.01
CA LYS A 109 -22.98 -6.57 0.25
C LYS A 109 -22.87 -7.90 -0.48
N GLY A 110 -24.02 -8.54 -0.70
CA GLY A 110 -24.11 -9.81 -1.41
C GLY A 110 -23.97 -11.04 -0.50
N LEU A 111 -24.07 -10.83 0.82
CA LEU A 111 -24.10 -11.93 1.78
C LEU A 111 -25.49 -12.61 1.78
N PRO A 112 -25.56 -13.95 1.70
CA PRO A 112 -26.82 -14.67 1.72
C PRO A 112 -27.54 -14.53 3.06
N GLY A 113 -28.88 -14.54 3.04
CA GLY A 113 -29.72 -14.53 4.24
C GLY A 113 -29.83 -13.19 4.98
N GLN A 114 -29.31 -12.10 4.41
CA GLN A 114 -29.39 -10.77 5.03
C GLN A 114 -30.71 -10.06 4.73
N ALA A 115 -31.31 -9.44 5.76
CA ALA A 115 -32.52 -8.64 5.63
C ALA A 115 -32.28 -7.31 4.90
N LYS A 116 -31.04 -6.81 4.94
CA LYS A 116 -30.58 -5.59 4.27
C LYS A 116 -29.47 -5.95 3.29
N PRO A 117 -29.34 -5.22 2.17
CA PRO A 117 -28.31 -5.51 1.18
C PRO A 117 -26.91 -5.28 1.73
N TRP A 118 -26.73 -4.30 2.62
CA TRP A 118 -25.45 -4.01 3.27
C TRP A 118 -25.46 -4.43 4.73
N VAL A 119 -24.38 -5.09 5.12
CA VAL A 119 -24.05 -5.38 6.51
C VAL A 119 -22.91 -4.47 6.93
N LYS A 120 -23.06 -3.80 8.07
CA LYS A 120 -21.98 -3.01 8.69
C LYS A 120 -21.19 -3.85 9.68
N ILE A 121 -19.87 -3.83 9.54
CA ILE A 121 -18.90 -4.37 10.50
C ILE A 121 -18.34 -3.21 11.30
N ASP A 122 -18.51 -3.28 12.61
CA ASP A 122 -17.96 -2.31 13.56
C ASP A 122 -16.94 -3.03 14.46
N PRO A 123 -15.63 -2.73 14.35
CA PRO A 123 -14.61 -3.43 15.15
C PRO A 123 -14.78 -3.25 16.67
N LYS A 124 -15.60 -2.29 17.10
CA LYS A 124 -15.92 -2.03 18.51
C LYS A 124 -17.18 -2.76 18.97
N ALA A 125 -17.96 -3.35 18.06
CA ALA A 125 -19.14 -4.11 18.39
C ALA A 125 -18.80 -5.51 18.93
N SER A 126 -19.63 -6.00 19.85
CA SER A 126 -19.45 -7.31 20.50
C SER A 126 -20.10 -8.46 19.74
N ASP A 127 -20.71 -8.22 18.59
CA ASP A 127 -21.35 -9.30 17.82
C ASP A 127 -20.29 -10.25 17.20
N PRO A 128 -20.63 -11.54 17.00
CA PRO A 128 -19.65 -12.55 16.56
C PRO A 128 -18.93 -12.21 15.25
N VAL A 129 -19.58 -11.46 14.35
CA VAL A 129 -19.06 -11.13 13.04
C VAL A 129 -18.07 -9.99 13.16
N SER A 130 -18.42 -8.94 13.89
CA SER A 130 -17.51 -7.87 14.22
C SER A 130 -16.27 -8.38 14.94
N GLN A 131 -16.41 -9.35 15.85
CA GLN A 131 -15.27 -10.00 16.51
C GLN A 131 -14.43 -10.84 15.54
N MET A 132 -15.05 -11.51 14.58
CA MET A 132 -14.35 -12.26 13.54
C MET A 132 -13.53 -11.34 12.62
N PHE A 133 -14.11 -10.21 12.20
CA PHE A 133 -13.44 -9.26 11.31
C PHE A 133 -12.56 -8.24 12.05
N LYS A 134 -12.64 -8.15 13.38
CA LYS A 134 -11.79 -7.30 14.21
C LYS A 134 -10.31 -7.57 13.95
N GLY A 135 -9.91 -8.83 13.81
CA GLY A 135 -8.53 -9.20 13.48
C GLY A 135 -8.04 -8.68 12.13
N ILE A 136 -8.92 -8.59 11.13
CA ILE A 136 -8.61 -8.02 9.81
C ILE A 136 -8.52 -6.49 9.89
N ALA A 137 -9.43 -5.87 10.65
CA ALA A 137 -9.42 -4.43 10.89
C ALA A 137 -8.24 -3.97 11.76
N GLU A 138 -7.72 -4.83 12.64
CA GLU A 138 -6.57 -4.53 13.52
C GLU A 138 -5.23 -4.99 12.93
N GLY A 139 -5.22 -6.02 12.07
CA GLY A 139 -4.04 -6.73 11.56
C GLY A 139 -3.28 -6.06 10.40
N GLY A 140 -3.60 -4.82 10.05
CA GLY A 140 -2.79 -4.01 9.12
C GLY A 140 -3.18 -4.11 7.63
N ILE A 141 -4.25 -4.84 7.27
CA ILE A 141 -4.82 -4.77 5.91
C ILE A 141 -5.56 -3.44 5.69
N SER A 142 -6.20 -2.94 6.75
CA SER A 142 -6.85 -1.62 6.83
C SER A 142 -5.88 -0.47 7.11
N ASP A 143 -4.70 -0.79 7.64
CA ASP A 143 -3.67 0.17 8.06
C ASP A 143 -2.30 -0.24 7.53
N PRO A 144 -1.96 0.20 6.30
CA PRO A 144 -0.68 -0.11 5.67
C PRO A 144 0.54 0.34 6.49
N THR A 145 0.40 1.31 7.41
CA THR A 145 1.50 1.78 8.25
C THR A 145 1.89 0.72 9.29
N LYS A 146 0.91 0.05 9.92
CA LYS A 146 1.16 -1.08 10.82
C LYS A 146 1.82 -2.25 10.11
N MET A 147 1.42 -2.52 8.87
CA MET A 147 2.08 -3.55 8.07
C MET A 147 3.56 -3.21 7.85
N ALA A 148 3.88 -1.95 7.54
CA ALA A 148 5.26 -1.51 7.41
C ALA A 148 6.06 -1.67 8.71
N GLU A 149 5.46 -1.34 9.86
CA GLU A 149 6.08 -1.54 11.18
C GLU A 149 6.37 -3.02 11.46
N ASN A 150 5.40 -3.89 11.17
CA ASN A 150 5.53 -5.33 11.35
C ASN A 150 6.64 -5.93 10.48
N LEU A 151 6.97 -5.31 9.34
CA LEU A 151 8.02 -5.78 8.44
C LEU A 151 9.43 -5.32 8.81
N LYS A 152 9.59 -4.45 9.82
CA LYS A 152 10.91 -4.00 10.27
C LYS A 152 11.82 -5.17 10.66
N GLY A 153 13.09 -5.04 10.32
CA GLY A 153 14.14 -6.04 10.49
C GLY A 153 14.08 -7.20 9.49
N THR A 154 13.06 -7.27 8.62
CA THR A 154 13.00 -8.26 7.54
C THR A 154 13.84 -7.76 6.36
N LYS A 155 14.73 -8.60 5.83
CA LYS A 155 15.59 -8.23 4.70
C LYS A 155 14.87 -8.45 3.38
N ALA A 156 14.71 -7.38 2.62
CA ALA A 156 14.25 -7.41 1.23
C ALA A 156 15.41 -7.30 0.25
N THR A 157 15.49 -8.24 -0.68
CA THR A 157 16.55 -8.30 -1.69
C THR A 157 16.06 -7.67 -2.98
N LEU A 158 16.83 -6.73 -3.53
CA LEU A 158 16.60 -6.17 -4.85
C LEU A 158 16.92 -7.22 -5.93
N LYS A 159 15.89 -7.72 -6.63
CA LYS A 159 15.99 -8.76 -7.66
C LYS A 159 16.27 -8.19 -9.04
N SER A 160 15.68 -7.04 -9.37
CA SER A 160 15.89 -6.37 -10.66
C SER A 160 15.53 -4.90 -10.63
N LYS A 161 16.02 -4.16 -11.64
CA LYS A 161 15.62 -2.79 -11.97
C LYS A 161 15.37 -2.74 -13.48
N ASP A 162 14.11 -2.60 -13.87
CA ASP A 162 13.68 -2.72 -15.27
C ASP A 162 12.68 -1.61 -15.62
N GLY A 163 12.96 -0.82 -16.65
CA GLY A 163 12.02 0.19 -17.15
C GLY A 163 11.63 1.28 -16.13
N GLY A 164 12.49 1.57 -15.15
CA GLY A 164 12.19 2.49 -14.05
C GLY A 164 11.50 1.86 -12.85
N ASN A 165 11.22 0.56 -12.90
CA ASN A 165 10.67 -0.19 -11.78
C ASN A 165 11.77 -0.93 -11.02
N SER A 166 11.60 -1.09 -9.70
CA SER A 166 12.47 -1.89 -8.85
C SER A 166 11.70 -3.08 -8.28
N THR A 167 12.23 -4.29 -8.42
CA THR A 167 11.61 -5.53 -7.92
C THR A 167 12.34 -6.00 -6.67
N TYR A 168 11.66 -6.03 -5.53
CA TYR A 168 12.15 -6.53 -4.26
C TYR A 168 11.45 -7.84 -3.89
N GLU A 169 12.20 -8.76 -3.27
CA GLU A 169 11.68 -10.04 -2.79
C GLU A 169 12.14 -10.28 -1.36
N PHE A 170 11.24 -10.76 -0.51
CA PHE A 170 11.54 -11.17 0.85
C PHE A 170 10.59 -12.26 1.32
N THR A 171 11.00 -12.95 2.37
CA THR A 171 10.20 -13.96 3.05
C THR A 171 9.89 -13.49 4.46
N VAL A 172 8.65 -13.65 4.89
CA VAL A 172 8.18 -13.25 6.21
C VAL A 172 7.23 -14.31 6.77
N ASP A 173 7.30 -14.57 8.06
CA ASP A 173 6.30 -15.42 8.72
C ASP A 173 4.91 -14.80 8.60
N SER A 174 3.92 -15.62 8.27
CA SER A 174 2.51 -15.18 8.18
C SER A 174 2.02 -14.47 9.44
N ALA A 175 2.39 -14.96 10.62
CA ALA A 175 2.08 -14.31 11.91
C ALA A 175 2.71 -12.92 12.04
N LYS A 176 3.90 -12.70 11.47
CA LYS A 176 4.57 -11.39 11.45
C LYS A 176 3.92 -10.46 10.43
N ALA A 177 3.57 -10.95 9.24
CA ALA A 177 3.01 -10.13 8.17
C ALA A 177 1.55 -9.69 8.41
N LEU A 178 0.72 -10.58 8.95
CA LEU A 178 -0.73 -10.39 9.10
C LEU A 178 -1.15 -10.07 10.55
N GLY A 179 -0.21 -10.12 11.50
CA GLY A 179 -0.50 -10.08 12.93
C GLY A 179 -1.09 -11.38 13.45
N THR A 180 -1.01 -11.60 14.77
CA THR A 180 -1.47 -12.82 15.45
C THR A 180 -3.00 -12.97 15.50
N THR A 181 -3.75 -11.98 15.03
CA THR A 181 -5.22 -11.89 15.12
C THR A 181 -5.93 -12.11 13.78
N ALA A 182 -5.21 -12.19 12.65
CA ALA A 182 -5.79 -12.39 11.32
C ALA A 182 -6.43 -13.78 11.18
N THR A 183 -7.68 -13.88 11.62
CA THR A 183 -8.56 -15.04 11.45
C THR A 183 -9.83 -14.54 10.76
N PRO A 184 -10.35 -15.23 9.73
CA PRO A 184 -9.84 -16.48 9.20
C PRO A 184 -8.76 -16.19 8.15
N ALA A 185 -7.54 -16.66 8.40
CA ALA A 185 -6.74 -17.08 7.27
C ALA A 185 -7.61 -18.07 6.45
N PRO A 186 -7.59 -18.05 5.11
CA PRO A 186 -8.41 -18.93 4.28
C PRO A 186 -8.17 -20.42 4.55
N SER A 187 -7.13 -20.75 5.33
CA SER A 187 -6.96 -22.04 6.00
C SER A 187 -6.22 -21.87 7.34
N PRO A 188 -6.57 -22.62 8.39
CA PRO A 188 -5.79 -22.71 9.63
C PRO A 188 -4.36 -23.25 9.42
N SER A 189 -4.04 -23.81 8.24
CA SER A 189 -2.68 -24.21 7.86
C SER A 189 -1.81 -23.05 7.31
N ALA A 190 -2.40 -21.89 6.99
CA ALA A 190 -1.67 -20.76 6.42
C ALA A 190 -0.96 -19.89 7.48
N SER A 191 -1.37 -19.97 8.75
CA SER A 191 -0.83 -19.18 9.87
C SER A 191 0.55 -19.61 10.38
N ALA A 192 1.07 -20.75 9.92
CA ALA A 192 2.39 -21.28 10.28
C ALA A 192 3.39 -21.26 9.10
N GLN A 193 2.98 -20.72 7.94
CA GLN A 193 3.80 -20.77 6.73
C GLN A 193 4.50 -19.45 6.49
N ALA A 194 5.70 -19.55 5.93
CA ALA A 194 6.45 -18.43 5.42
C ALA A 194 5.79 -17.91 4.12
N LEU A 195 5.53 -16.61 4.08
CA LEU A 195 5.00 -15.91 2.92
C LEU A 195 6.18 -15.37 2.11
N THR A 196 6.24 -15.69 0.82
CA THR A 196 7.16 -14.99 -0.09
C THR A 196 6.44 -13.79 -0.67
N MET A 197 6.96 -12.60 -0.40
CA MET A 197 6.44 -11.34 -0.91
C MET A 197 7.33 -10.79 -2.01
N THR A 198 6.70 -10.27 -3.07
CA THR A 198 7.39 -9.58 -4.16
C THR A 198 6.76 -8.22 -4.37
N TYR A 199 7.53 -7.15 -4.20
CA TYR A 199 7.11 -5.78 -4.45
C TYR A 199 7.78 -5.28 -5.73
N VAL A 200 6.97 -4.84 -6.68
CA VAL A 200 7.44 -4.09 -7.85
C VAL A 200 7.02 -2.65 -7.64
N LEU A 201 7.97 -1.74 -7.47
CA LEU A 201 7.73 -0.33 -7.24
C LEU A 201 8.16 0.49 -8.45
N ASP A 202 7.45 1.58 -8.73
CA ASP A 202 7.86 2.55 -9.75
C ASP A 202 8.91 3.55 -9.22
N LYS A 203 9.34 4.49 -10.06
CA LYS A 203 10.33 5.53 -9.71
C LYS A 203 9.90 6.47 -8.58
N ASP A 204 8.62 6.52 -8.24
CA ASP A 204 8.04 7.35 -7.18
C ASP A 204 7.76 6.51 -5.92
N ASP A 205 8.31 5.29 -5.84
CA ASP A 205 8.07 4.28 -4.81
C ASP A 205 6.61 3.79 -4.72
N ARG A 206 5.76 4.07 -5.72
CA ARG A 206 4.38 3.55 -5.75
C ARG A 206 4.39 2.08 -6.14
N PRO A 207 3.54 1.24 -5.55
CA PRO A 207 3.46 -0.15 -5.96
C PRO A 207 2.90 -0.24 -7.38
N VAL A 208 3.55 -1.00 -8.25
CA VAL A 208 2.99 -1.44 -9.53
C VAL A 208 2.30 -2.78 -9.32
N THR A 209 3.00 -3.71 -8.66
CA THR A 209 2.44 -4.99 -8.22
C THR A 209 2.98 -5.40 -6.86
N ILE A 210 2.12 -5.97 -6.04
CA ILE A 210 2.47 -6.67 -4.81
C ILE A 210 1.98 -8.11 -4.96
N SER A 211 2.89 -9.07 -4.85
CA SER A 211 2.53 -10.49 -4.90
C SER A 211 2.88 -11.16 -3.59
N THR A 212 2.03 -12.06 -3.14
CA THR A 212 2.25 -12.92 -1.97
C THR A 212 2.04 -14.36 -2.40
N LYS A 213 3.02 -15.22 -2.15
CA LYS A 213 2.94 -16.65 -2.40
C LYS A 213 2.99 -17.43 -1.09
N VAL A 214 2.05 -18.37 -0.93
CA VAL A 214 1.91 -19.28 0.21
C VAL A 214 1.71 -20.68 -0.34
N ALA A 215 2.69 -21.57 -0.14
CA ALA A 215 2.73 -22.86 -0.81
C ALA A 215 2.46 -22.73 -2.34
N ASP A 216 1.39 -23.34 -2.84
CA ASP A 216 0.99 -23.30 -4.26
C ASP A 216 -0.02 -22.20 -4.59
N GLN A 217 -0.47 -21.43 -3.60
CA GLN A 217 -1.38 -20.30 -3.79
C GLN A 217 -0.59 -19.01 -3.99
N SER A 218 -1.01 -18.21 -4.97
CA SER A 218 -0.45 -16.88 -5.25
C SER A 218 -1.57 -15.86 -5.29
N ILE A 219 -1.36 -14.76 -4.57
CA ILE A 219 -2.18 -13.56 -4.60
C ILE A 219 -1.35 -12.48 -5.26
N LYS A 220 -1.88 -11.80 -6.27
CA LYS A 220 -1.23 -10.67 -6.93
C LYS A 220 -2.15 -9.46 -6.92
N VAL A 221 -1.72 -8.37 -6.30
CA VAL A 221 -2.37 -7.08 -6.34
C VAL A 221 -1.63 -6.19 -7.34
N THR A 222 -2.35 -5.59 -8.27
CA THR A 222 -1.84 -4.63 -9.25
C THR A 222 -2.48 -3.27 -8.99
N TYR A 223 -1.68 -2.21 -9.06
CA TYR A 223 -2.16 -0.85 -8.83
C TYR A 223 -1.97 0.00 -10.09
N SER A 224 -2.94 0.87 -10.36
CA SER A 224 -2.94 1.75 -11.53
C SER A 224 -3.71 3.04 -11.27
N ASP A 225 -3.76 3.92 -12.26
CA ASP A 225 -4.61 5.11 -12.29
C ASP A 225 -4.43 6.04 -11.08
N TRP A 226 -3.18 6.19 -10.64
CA TRP A 226 -2.79 7.05 -9.53
C TRP A 226 -3.31 8.49 -9.69
N GLY A 227 -3.92 9.01 -8.63
CA GLY A 227 -4.46 10.38 -8.58
C GLY A 227 -5.81 10.55 -9.29
N LYS A 228 -6.46 9.48 -9.75
CA LYS A 228 -7.79 9.58 -10.36
C LYS A 228 -8.83 10.05 -9.33
N LYS A 229 -9.81 10.84 -9.76
CA LYS A 229 -10.93 11.22 -8.88
C LYS A 229 -11.78 9.98 -8.59
N VAL A 230 -11.86 9.59 -7.32
CA VAL A 230 -12.72 8.50 -6.84
C VAL A 230 -13.68 9.02 -5.80
N ASP A 231 -14.90 8.50 -5.82
CA ASP A 231 -15.87 8.72 -4.77
C ASP A 231 -16.13 7.41 -4.04
N ILE A 232 -15.87 7.42 -2.73
CA ILE A 232 -16.02 6.28 -1.85
C ILE A 232 -16.71 6.82 -0.62
N THR A 233 -17.96 6.41 -0.44
CA THR A 233 -18.85 6.86 0.62
C THR A 233 -19.47 5.65 1.28
N GLU A 234 -19.98 5.84 2.50
CA GLU A 234 -20.79 4.82 3.15
C GLU A 234 -22.04 4.49 2.30
N PRO A 235 -22.55 3.25 2.36
CA PRO A 235 -23.83 2.93 1.77
C PRO A 235 -24.98 3.76 2.38
N PRO A 236 -26.11 3.92 1.67
CA PRO A 236 -27.29 4.58 2.22
C PRO A 236 -27.75 3.92 3.53
N ALA A 237 -28.00 4.72 4.58
CA ALA A 237 -28.27 4.21 5.92
C ALA A 237 -29.50 3.29 6.00
N ASP A 238 -30.49 3.50 5.14
CA ASP A 238 -31.69 2.66 5.01
C ASP A 238 -31.42 1.29 4.36
N GLN A 239 -30.27 1.16 3.68
CA GLN A 239 -29.78 -0.08 3.07
C GLN A 239 -28.80 -0.84 3.97
N VAL A 240 -28.38 -0.23 5.09
CA VAL A 240 -27.46 -0.84 6.05
C VAL A 240 -28.25 -1.48 7.18
N GLY A 241 -27.90 -2.70 7.52
CA GLY A 241 -28.44 -3.41 8.67
C GLY A 241 -27.35 -4.12 9.48
N PRO A 242 -27.68 -4.55 10.70
CA PRO A 242 -26.85 -5.51 11.42
C PRO A 242 -26.83 -6.85 10.66
N MET A 243 -25.77 -7.65 10.85
CA MET A 243 -25.77 -9.00 10.30
C MET A 243 -26.88 -9.83 10.95
N SER A 244 -27.65 -10.54 10.13
CA SER A 244 -28.62 -11.54 10.58
C SER A 244 -28.08 -12.94 10.29
N PHE A 245 -28.13 -13.82 11.28
CA PHE A 245 -27.90 -15.25 11.07
C PHE A 245 -29.25 -15.95 10.91
N PRO A 246 -29.42 -16.87 9.94
CA PRO A 246 -30.58 -17.75 9.95
C PRO A 246 -30.56 -18.52 11.27
N SER A 247 -31.64 -18.40 12.05
CA SER A 247 -31.88 -19.28 13.18
C SER A 247 -31.95 -20.71 12.65
N SER A 248 -31.06 -21.58 13.15
CA SER A 248 -31.08 -23.02 12.89
C SER A 248 -32.39 -23.65 13.33
#